data_AF-A0A957GVQ5-F1
#
_entry.id   AF-A0A957GVQ5-F1
#
_cell.length_a   1.000
_cell.length_b   1.000
_cell.length_c   1.000
_cell.angle_alpha   90.00
_cell.angle_beta   90.00
_cell.angle_gamma   90.00
#
_symmetry.space_group_name_H-M   'P 1'
#
loop_
_entity.id
_entity.type
_entity.pdbx_description
1 polymer ?
#
loop_
_entity_poly.entity_id
_entity_poly.type
_entity_poly.pdbx_seq_one_letter_code
_entity_poly.pdbx_strand_id
1 'polypeptide(L)'
;LCQKDAFLAAALGTEISVAFNKRLGAGLFGGEGFILQRLRGDGMVFIHAGGTIVEKRLNNEKLLVDTGCIAAFESTISYDIERAGNMKSMLFGGEGLFLATLQGTGRVWIQSLPFSRLADRILANAPSAGGRSTGEGSLLKGALDFLQD
;
A
#
# COMPACT_ATOMS: atom_id res chain seq x y z
N LEU A 1 -14.81 -5.50 -5.92
CA LEU A 1 -13.56 -5.80 -5.18
C LEU A 1 -12.99 -4.48 -4.71
N CYS A 2 -12.51 -4.38 -3.47
CA CYS A 2 -11.88 -3.16 -2.94
C CYS A 2 -10.58 -3.48 -2.23
N GLN A 3 -9.65 -2.52 -2.20
CA GLN A 3 -8.47 -2.61 -1.35
C GLN A 3 -8.91 -2.47 0.12
N LYS A 4 -8.28 -3.24 1.02
CA LYS A 4 -8.66 -3.30 2.45
C LYS A 4 -8.74 -1.92 3.11
N ASP A 5 -7.74 -1.07 2.92
CA ASP A 5 -7.68 0.26 3.55
C ASP A 5 -8.58 1.30 2.84
N ALA A 6 -9.12 0.95 1.66
CA ALA A 6 -10.11 1.76 0.97
C ALA A 6 -11.53 1.51 1.50
N PHE A 7 -11.81 0.41 2.21
CA PHE A 7 -13.13 0.16 2.78
C PHE A 7 -13.43 1.16 3.91
N LEU A 8 -14.57 1.87 3.82
CA LEU A 8 -14.99 2.84 4.85
C LEU A 8 -16.17 2.33 5.68
N ALA A 9 -17.27 1.96 5.01
CA ALA A 9 -18.48 1.46 5.66
C ALA A 9 -19.35 0.67 4.67
N ALA A 10 -20.29 -0.12 5.18
CA ALA A 10 -21.28 -0.80 4.35
C ALA A 10 -22.61 -0.95 5.08
N ALA A 11 -23.68 -1.10 4.31
CA ALA A 11 -25.00 -1.43 4.83
C ALA A 11 -24.96 -2.75 5.62
N LEU A 12 -25.76 -2.84 6.69
CA LEU A 12 -25.92 -4.06 7.47
C LEU A 12 -26.35 -5.21 6.55
N GLY A 13 -25.70 -6.37 6.69
CA GLY A 13 -25.92 -7.53 5.83
C GLY A 13 -24.92 -7.67 4.68
N THR A 14 -24.05 -6.67 4.43
CA THR A 14 -22.97 -6.80 3.45
C THR A 14 -21.94 -7.84 3.92
N GLU A 15 -21.71 -8.87 3.11
CA GLU A 15 -20.68 -9.88 3.33
C GLU A 15 -19.32 -9.32 2.86
N ILE A 16 -18.32 -9.39 3.74
CA ILE A 16 -16.94 -8.96 3.47
C ILE A 16 -16.04 -10.19 3.61
N SER A 17 -15.39 -10.58 2.52
CA SER A 17 -14.45 -11.71 2.50
C SER A 17 -13.13 -11.31 1.84
N VAL A 18 -12.04 -12.00 2.17
CA VAL A 18 -10.75 -11.79 1.50
C VAL A 18 -10.80 -12.45 0.12
N ALA A 19 -10.63 -11.66 -0.94
CA ALA A 19 -10.59 -12.15 -2.30
C ALA A 19 -9.18 -12.52 -2.75
N PHE A 20 -8.19 -11.78 -2.25
CA PHE A 20 -6.79 -11.93 -2.60
C PHE A 20 -5.92 -11.34 -1.50
N ASN A 21 -4.79 -11.99 -1.22
CA ASN A 21 -3.77 -11.50 -0.32
C ASN A 21 -2.40 -11.82 -0.90
N LYS A 22 -1.57 -10.80 -1.13
CA LYS A 22 -0.17 -10.97 -1.55
C LYS A 22 0.74 -10.13 -0.67
N ARG A 23 1.69 -10.80 -0.03
CA ARG A 23 2.75 -10.15 0.76
C ARG A 23 3.74 -9.48 -0.18
N LEU A 24 3.77 -8.15 -0.19
CA LEU A 24 4.62 -7.33 -1.06
C LEU A 24 5.85 -6.81 -0.29
N GLY A 25 6.63 -7.71 0.31
CA GLY A 25 7.81 -7.37 1.10
C GLY A 25 7.52 -6.65 2.42
N ALA A 26 8.54 -6.43 3.23
CA ALA A 26 8.41 -5.76 4.53
C ALA A 26 8.31 -4.24 4.34
N GLY A 27 7.20 -3.63 4.77
CA GLY A 27 7.03 -2.17 4.87
C GLY A 27 5.89 -1.58 4.04
N LEU A 28 5.61 -2.13 2.85
CA LEU A 28 4.50 -1.68 2.02
C LEU A 28 3.18 -2.27 2.57
N PHE A 29 2.24 -1.40 2.96
CA PHE A 29 0.91 -1.75 3.49
C PHE A 29 0.91 -2.36 4.91
N GLY A 30 1.69 -1.79 5.83
CA GLY A 30 1.59 -2.15 7.26
C GLY A 30 2.05 -3.58 7.59
N GLY A 31 2.82 -4.22 6.70
CA GLY A 31 3.40 -5.56 6.90
C GLY A 31 2.47 -6.73 6.52
N GLU A 32 1.18 -6.48 6.31
CA GLU A 32 0.24 -7.50 5.83
C GLU A 32 0.32 -7.73 4.32
N GLY A 33 0.82 -6.73 3.58
CA GLY A 33 0.87 -6.71 2.13
C GLY A 33 -0.42 -6.20 1.51
N PHE A 34 -0.61 -6.49 0.22
CA PHE A 34 -1.79 -6.03 -0.51
C PHE A 34 -2.94 -7.02 -0.34
N ILE A 35 -4.02 -6.55 0.29
CA ILE A 35 -5.24 -7.33 0.53
C ILE A 35 -6.40 -6.72 -0.25
N LEU A 36 -7.05 -7.53 -1.08
CA LEU A 36 -8.33 -7.21 -1.70
C LEU A 36 -9.46 -7.93 -0.96
N GLN A 37 -10.51 -7.17 -0.72
CA GLN A 37 -11.76 -7.67 -0.17
C GLN A 37 -12.82 -7.78 -1.26
N ARG A 38 -13.61 -8.84 -1.18
CA ARG A 38 -14.87 -8.99 -1.92
C ARG A 38 -15.99 -8.51 -1.01
N LEU A 39 -16.77 -7.58 -1.54
CA LEU A 39 -17.97 -7.05 -0.91
C LEU A 39 -19.16 -7.62 -1.69
N ARG A 40 -20.07 -8.32 -1.00
CA ARG A 40 -21.26 -8.93 -1.60
C ARG A 40 -22.50 -8.55 -0.79
N GLY A 41 -23.53 -8.08 -1.47
CA GLY A 41 -24.77 -7.64 -0.87
C GLY A 41 -25.58 -6.83 -1.90
N ASP A 42 -26.74 -6.36 -1.47
CA ASP A 42 -27.67 -5.52 -2.24
C ASP A 42 -27.77 -4.08 -1.68
N GLY A 43 -27.10 -3.82 -0.55
CA GLY A 43 -27.02 -2.49 0.06
C GLY A 43 -25.85 -1.63 -0.44
N MET A 44 -25.77 -0.43 0.12
CA MET A 44 -24.72 0.54 -0.20
C MET A 44 -23.40 0.21 0.48
N VAL A 45 -22.29 0.47 -0.22
CA VAL A 45 -20.93 0.44 0.31
C VAL A 45 -20.29 1.81 0.11
N PHE A 46 -19.51 2.24 1.09
CA PHE A 46 -18.72 3.46 1.08
C PHE A 46 -17.24 3.08 1.00
N ILE A 47 -16.54 3.63 0.00
CA ILE A 47 -15.11 3.39 -0.25
C ILE A 47 -14.41 4.75 -0.20
N HIS A 48 -13.33 4.81 0.57
CA HIS A 48 -12.41 5.93 0.63
C HIS A 48 -11.28 5.78 -0.40
N ALA A 49 -10.84 6.89 -0.97
CA ALA A 49 -9.70 6.97 -1.86
C ALA A 49 -8.87 8.20 -1.49
N GLY A 50 -7.57 8.03 -1.32
CA GLY A 50 -6.66 9.11 -0.98
C GLY A 50 -6.46 10.09 -2.15
N GLY A 51 -6.63 11.38 -1.87
CA GLY A 51 -6.57 12.42 -2.90
C GLY A 51 -7.84 12.45 -3.75
N THR A 52 -7.68 12.45 -5.09
CA THR A 52 -8.81 12.44 -6.03
C THR A 52 -9.09 11.04 -6.56
N ILE A 53 -10.36 10.79 -6.89
CA ILE A 53 -10.82 9.55 -7.52
C ILE A 53 -10.80 9.71 -9.03
N VAL A 54 -10.13 8.79 -9.71
CA VAL A 54 -10.19 8.64 -11.16
C VAL A 54 -10.96 7.36 -11.48
N GLU A 55 -12.15 7.50 -12.07
CA GLU A 55 -12.89 6.37 -12.63
C GLU A 55 -12.38 6.08 -14.05
N LYS A 56 -12.04 4.82 -14.30
CA LYS A 56 -11.74 4.29 -15.63
C LYS A 56 -12.73 3.19 -15.98
N ARG A 57 -13.30 3.27 -17.18
CA ARG A 57 -14.12 2.22 -17.79
C ARG A 57 -13.25 1.49 -18.78
N LEU A 58 -13.01 0.21 -18.54
CA LEU A 58 -12.30 -0.67 -19.44
C LEU A 58 -13.30 -1.38 -20.34
N ASN A 59 -12.98 -1.51 -21.62
CA ASN A 59 -13.76 -2.30 -22.59
C ASN A 59 -12.87 -3.31 -23.30
N ASN A 60 -12.69 -4.48 -22.68
CA ASN A 60 -11.71 -5.51 -23.07
C ASN A 60 -10.27 -4.95 -23.20
N GLU A 61 -9.95 -4.00 -22.34
CA GLU A 61 -8.66 -3.31 -22.31
C GLU A 61 -7.80 -3.79 -21.14
N LYS A 62 -6.51 -3.48 -21.24
CA LYS A 62 -5.54 -3.68 -20.17
C LYS A 62 -5.08 -2.32 -19.63
N LEU A 63 -5.07 -2.20 -18.31
CA LEU A 63 -4.58 -1.04 -17.58
C LEU A 63 -3.45 -1.49 -16.65
N LEU A 64 -2.28 -0.86 -16.77
CA LEU A 64 -1.22 -0.96 -15.77
C LEU A 64 -1.36 0.20 -14.79
N VAL A 65 -1.32 -0.11 -13.50
CA VAL A 65 -1.47 0.87 -12.44
C VAL A 65 -0.57 0.51 -11.26
N ASP A 66 -0.07 1.49 -10.53
CA ASP A 66 0.58 1.23 -9.23
C ASP A 66 -0.43 0.53 -8.30
N THR A 67 0.01 -0.56 -7.67
CA THR A 67 -0.83 -1.39 -6.80
C THR A 67 -1.46 -0.58 -5.67
N GLY A 68 -0.73 0.37 -5.08
CA GLY A 68 -1.23 1.25 -4.01
C GLY A 68 -2.30 2.23 -4.50
N CYS A 69 -2.32 2.56 -5.79
CA CYS A 69 -3.32 3.45 -6.37
C CYS A 69 -4.67 2.77 -6.65
N ILE A 70 -4.80 1.45 -6.46
CA ILE A 70 -6.09 0.77 -6.65
C ILE A 70 -6.96 0.98 -5.40
N ALA A 71 -8.12 1.62 -5.58
CA ALA A 71 -9.13 1.72 -4.52
C ALA A 71 -10.16 0.58 -4.65
N ALA A 72 -10.74 0.41 -5.84
CA ALA A 72 -11.73 -0.63 -6.11
C ALA A 72 -11.85 -0.95 -7.61
N PHE A 73 -12.45 -2.10 -7.93
CA PHE A 73 -12.82 -2.47 -9.29
C PHE A 73 -13.93 -3.53 -9.32
N GLU A 74 -14.64 -3.61 -10.43
CA GLU A 74 -15.70 -4.61 -10.64
C GLU A 74 -15.14 -6.03 -10.78
N SER A 75 -15.91 -7.04 -10.37
CA SER A 75 -15.46 -8.44 -10.36
C SER A 75 -15.22 -9.05 -11.74
N THR A 76 -15.64 -8.35 -12.80
CA THR A 76 -15.40 -8.70 -14.20
C THR A 76 -13.99 -8.34 -14.68
N ILE A 77 -13.25 -7.54 -13.90
CA ILE A 77 -11.87 -7.17 -14.18
C ILE A 77 -10.94 -8.21 -13.54
N SER A 78 -10.12 -8.86 -14.36
CA SER A 78 -9.02 -9.70 -13.90
C SER A 78 -7.88 -8.83 -13.37
N TYR A 79 -7.12 -9.40 -12.44
CA TYR A 79 -6.12 -8.69 -11.67
C TYR A 79 -4.89 -9.56 -11.44
N ASP A 80 -3.71 -8.99 -11.68
CA ASP A 80 -2.44 -9.59 -11.30
C ASP A 80 -1.43 -8.53 -10.83
N ILE A 81 -0.56 -8.89 -9.89
CA ILE A 81 0.51 -8.01 -9.38
C ILE A 81 1.85 -8.54 -9.85
N GLU A 82 2.57 -7.71 -10.57
CA GLU A 82 3.94 -7.94 -10.97
C GLU A 82 4.87 -6.96 -10.25
N ARG A 83 6.07 -7.45 -9.92
CA ARG A 83 7.12 -6.60 -9.36
C ARG A 83 7.79 -5.86 -10.51
N ALA A 84 7.75 -4.53 -10.52
CA ALA A 84 8.30 -3.76 -11.62
C ALA A 84 9.82 -3.58 -11.46
N GLY A 85 10.59 -4.11 -12.42
CA GLY A 85 12.04 -3.90 -12.51
C GLY A 85 12.91 -4.78 -11.60
N ASN A 86 14.22 -4.48 -11.62
CA ASN A 86 15.23 -5.23 -10.89
C ASN A 86 15.33 -4.73 -9.44
N MET A 87 15.64 -5.59 -8.47
CA MET A 87 15.80 -5.22 -7.04
C MET A 87 16.69 -3.99 -6.81
N LYS A 88 17.69 -3.76 -7.68
CA LYS A 88 18.54 -2.57 -7.62
C LYS A 88 17.75 -1.27 -7.85
N SER A 89 16.87 -1.20 -8.86
CA SER A 89 16.09 0.01 -9.14
C SER A 89 15.12 0.36 -8.00
N MET A 90 14.61 -0.66 -7.29
CA MET A 90 13.76 -0.46 -6.11
C MET A 90 14.54 0.09 -4.91
N LEU A 91 15.79 -0.34 -4.71
CA LEU A 91 16.64 0.13 -3.62
C LEU A 91 17.19 1.55 -3.86
N PHE A 92 17.53 1.88 -5.10
CA PHE A 92 18.05 3.21 -5.46
C PHE A 92 16.94 4.26 -5.73
N GLY A 93 15.70 3.83 -5.99
CA GLY A 93 14.55 4.71 -6.21
C GLY A 93 13.74 5.01 -4.95
N GLY A 94 14.01 4.33 -3.82
CA GLY A 94 13.35 4.56 -2.52
C GLY A 94 11.90 4.08 -2.42
N GLU A 95 11.24 3.72 -3.53
CA GLU A 95 9.88 3.21 -3.57
C GLU A 95 9.84 1.79 -4.17
N GLY A 96 9.32 0.82 -3.43
CA GLY A 96 9.06 -0.52 -3.96
C GLY A 96 7.91 -0.49 -4.95
N LEU A 97 8.21 -0.30 -6.24
CA LEU A 97 7.18 -0.18 -7.28
C LEU A 97 6.56 -1.55 -7.62
N PHE A 98 5.36 -1.81 -7.11
CA PHE A 98 4.55 -2.97 -7.49
C PHE A 98 3.47 -2.52 -8.49
N LEU A 99 3.55 -3.03 -9.72
CA LEU A 99 2.56 -2.72 -10.75
C LEU A 99 1.50 -3.81 -10.79
N ALA A 100 0.26 -3.37 -10.84
CA ALA A 100 -0.88 -4.21 -11.08
C ALA A 100 -1.31 -4.12 -12.55
N THR A 101 -1.59 -5.26 -13.14
CA THR A 101 -2.34 -5.38 -14.39
C THR A 101 -3.81 -5.58 -14.06
N LEU A 102 -4.67 -4.69 -14.56
CA LEU A 102 -6.13 -4.83 -14.55
C LEU A 102 -6.61 -5.03 -15.99
N GLN A 103 -7.38 -6.09 -16.26
CA GLN A 103 -7.81 -6.39 -17.62
C GLN A 103 -9.25 -6.90 -17.68
N GLY A 104 -10.02 -6.45 -18.67
CA GLY A 104 -11.39 -6.92 -18.91
C GLY A 104 -12.34 -5.79 -19.25
N THR A 105 -13.63 -6.00 -18.98
CA THR A 105 -14.69 -5.00 -19.18
C THR A 105 -15.34 -4.66 -17.86
N GLY A 106 -15.35 -3.37 -17.49
CA GLY A 106 -15.89 -2.91 -16.20
C GLY A 106 -15.24 -1.63 -15.70
N ARG A 107 -15.63 -1.21 -14.50
CA ARG A 107 -15.13 -0.01 -13.83
C ARG A 107 -13.96 -0.31 -12.90
N VAL A 108 -13.00 0.62 -12.89
CA VAL A 108 -11.86 0.69 -11.98
C VAL A 108 -11.84 2.08 -11.34
N TRP A 109 -11.70 2.15 -10.02
CA TRP A 109 -11.54 3.38 -9.26
C TRP A 109 -10.12 3.46 -8.71
N ILE A 110 -9.43 4.53 -9.10
CA ILE A 110 -8.01 4.76 -8.82
C ILE A 110 -7.89 5.98 -7.90
N GLN A 111 -7.05 5.88 -6.88
CA GLN A 111 -6.70 6.98 -5.99
C GLN A 111 -5.40 7.65 -6.42
N SER A 112 -5.34 8.98 -6.37
CA SER A 112 -4.15 9.73 -6.79
C SER A 112 -3.05 9.78 -5.73
N LEU A 113 -3.42 9.67 -4.45
CA LEU A 113 -2.51 9.76 -3.32
C LEU A 113 -2.73 8.59 -2.35
N PRO A 114 -2.18 7.39 -2.64
CA PRO A 114 -2.25 6.26 -1.73
C PRO A 114 -1.70 6.60 -0.35
N PHE A 115 -2.38 6.14 0.70
CA PHE A 115 -1.93 6.37 2.07
C PHE A 115 -0.53 5.81 2.36
N SER A 116 -0.20 4.63 1.81
CA SER A 116 1.13 4.04 1.93
C SER A 116 2.22 4.96 1.41
N ARG A 117 2.05 5.53 0.21
CA ARG A 117 3.00 6.48 -0.39
C ARG A 117 3.12 7.75 0.44
N LEU A 118 2.01 8.27 0.96
CA LEU A 118 2.02 9.43 1.85
C LEU A 118 2.80 9.12 3.14
N ALA A 119 2.55 7.97 3.77
CA ALA A 119 3.23 7.53 4.99
C ALA A 119 4.74 7.34 4.76
N ASP A 120 5.12 6.65 3.67
CA ASP A 120 6.52 6.44 3.29
C ASP A 120 7.23 7.79 3.07
N ARG A 121 6.56 8.74 2.41
CA ARG A 121 7.11 10.07 2.17
C ARG A 121 7.27 10.87 3.47
N ILE A 122 6.31 10.78 4.38
CA ILE A 122 6.42 11.40 5.70
C ILE A 122 7.59 10.78 6.47
N LEU A 123 7.69 9.45 6.53
CA LEU A 123 8.78 8.76 7.25
C LEU A 123 10.16 9.09 6.67
N ALA A 124 10.29 9.17 5.34
CA ALA A 124 11.55 9.52 4.68
C ALA A 124 12.00 10.97 4.94
N ASN A 125 11.07 11.87 5.28
CA ASN A 125 11.34 13.29 5.54
C ASN A 125 11.15 13.66 7.02
N ALA A 126 10.65 12.74 7.84
CA ALA A 126 10.59 12.93 9.27
C ALA A 126 12.03 13.11 9.74
N PRO A 127 12.32 14.15 10.55
CA PRO A 127 13.62 14.23 11.19
C PRO A 127 13.85 12.90 11.88
N SER A 128 15.04 12.33 11.71
CA SER A 128 15.49 11.18 12.49
C SER A 128 15.57 11.62 13.95
N ALA A 129 14.41 11.80 14.60
CA ALA A 129 14.25 11.76 16.04
C ALA A 129 14.42 10.29 16.44
N GLY A 130 15.57 9.73 16.07
CA GLY A 130 16.26 8.86 17.00
C GLY A 130 16.34 9.68 18.27
N GLY A 131 15.53 9.31 19.24
CA GLY A 131 15.94 9.42 20.63
C GLY A 131 17.28 8.72 20.75
N ARG A 132 18.37 9.40 20.38
CA ARG A 132 19.58 9.30 21.14
C ARG A 132 19.18 9.83 22.50
N SER A 133 18.78 8.90 23.36
CA SER A 133 19.21 8.96 24.75
C SER A 133 20.75 9.06 24.70
N THR A 134 21.27 10.25 24.45
CA THR A 134 22.55 10.70 25.00
C THR A 134 22.33 10.82 26.50
N GLY A 135 22.11 9.68 27.14
CA GLY A 135 22.31 9.54 28.57
C GLY A 135 23.81 9.51 28.81
N GLU A 136 24.23 10.11 29.92
CA GLU A 136 25.62 10.25 30.35
C GLU A 136 26.41 8.92 30.37
N GLY A 137 25.73 7.77 30.35
CA GLY A 137 26.34 6.43 30.24
C GLY A 137 27.01 6.10 28.90
N SER A 138 26.69 6.78 27.80
CA SER A 138 27.31 6.47 26.49
C SER A 138 28.74 6.99 26.36
N LEU A 139 29.06 8.11 27.02
CA LEU A 139 30.43 8.65 27.05
C LEU A 139 31.30 7.89 28.05
N LEU A 140 30.72 7.46 29.17
CA LEU A 140 31.38 6.61 30.15
C LEU A 140 31.72 5.22 29.58
N LYS A 141 30.82 4.65 28.75
CA LYS A 141 31.09 3.36 28.10
C LYS A 141 32.22 3.45 27.06
N GLY A 142 32.27 4.54 26.29
CA GLY A 142 33.39 4.78 25.36
C GLY A 142 34.73 5.06 26.05
N ALA A 143 34.71 5.70 27.22
CA ALA A 143 35.92 5.94 28.02
C ALA A 143 36.41 4.67 28.75
N LEU A 144 35.51 3.79 29.17
CA LEU A 144 35.85 2.52 29.82
C LEU A 144 36.46 1.50 28.85
N ASP A 145 35.96 1.43 27.61
CA ASP A 145 36.55 0.56 26.57
C ASP A 145 37.97 1.03 26.18
N PHE A 146 38.25 2.34 26.22
CA PHE A 146 39.59 2.90 25.93
C PHE A 146 40.61 2.65 27.05
N LEU A 147 40.17 2.28 28.25
CA LEU A 147 41.04 2.00 29.41
C LEU A 147 41.29 0.49 29.62
N GLN A 148 40.76 -0.37 28.74
CA GLN A 148 40.93 -1.83 28.79
C GLN A 148 41.87 -2.39 27.71
N ASP A 149 42.49 -1.54 26.89
CA ASP A 149 43.63 -1.83 26.01
C ASP A 149 44.92 -1.22 26.59
#